data_AF-A0A177EVC3-F1
#
_entry.id   AF-A0A177EVC3-F1
#
_cell.length_a   1.000
_cell.length_b   1.000
_cell.length_c   1.000
_cell.angle_alpha   90.00
_cell.angle_beta   90.00
_cell.angle_gamma   90.00
#
_symmetry.space_group_name_H-M   'P 1'
#
loop_
_entity.id
_entity.type
_entity.pdbx_description
1 polymer ?
#
loop_
_entity_poly.entity_id
_entity_poly.type
_entity_poly.pdbx_seq_one_letter_code
_entity_poly.pdbx_strand_id
1 'polypeptide(L)'
;MAPLPTRCDVLVAGSGNAGFSAAVAAKQAGAKHVLLIDKCPEEWAGGNSYFTAGAYRTVHHGTEDLLPLVNNVDEETAKRIDLEPYTVDSFANDMKRICSGRSDPQLAQILIGDSNATVKWLKSNGIRFQLSFNRQAYEVDGRLKFWGGLSLKTQDGGKGLIEDHKAAARKHGVEVLYSTALKRLITDPKTGAVTSVAVQTNGEDAVIQTGAVILAAGGFESNPRLRSQYLGPGWDLAKVRGTPHNMGDCLETAIRDVSAGQAGNWSGCHSVAWDANAPSDTGDREASNEFTKSGYPLGLMFNVLGERFVDEGVDLRNYTYAKFGRAILAQPSHVAFQIWDSRTTPWLRSEEYRPERVERISADTIEELADKLAPLGLENREAFVRNLHEYNEAVYAFQQEHPDKKWDPAVRDGMSTQSSAKRLPLGKTNWALPVDKAPFLAVAVTCGITFTFGGLKVIPDTAQVVSSTTGKGVPGLYAVGEMMGGLFYENYPGGSGLTSGAVFGRRAGTAAAKAVGGS
;
A
#
# COMPACT_ATOMS: atom_id res chain seq x y z
N MET A 1 -22.39 27.48 0.83
CA MET A 1 -22.16 26.13 1.41
C MET A 1 -23.51 25.53 1.74
N ALA A 2 -23.72 24.25 1.45
CA ALA A 2 -24.91 23.55 1.93
C ALA A 2 -24.87 23.47 3.48
N PRO A 3 -26.00 23.66 4.17
CA PRO A 3 -26.04 23.54 5.63
C PRO A 3 -25.71 22.11 6.04
N LEU A 4 -25.00 21.95 7.16
CA LEU A 4 -24.71 20.63 7.72
C LEU A 4 -26.02 19.91 8.06
N PRO A 5 -26.26 18.69 7.57
CA PRO A 5 -27.46 17.94 7.92
C PRO A 5 -27.44 17.57 9.40
N THR A 6 -28.57 17.73 10.09
CA THR A 6 -28.71 17.37 11.51
C THR A 6 -28.94 15.88 11.73
N ARG A 7 -29.30 15.13 10.68
CA ARG A 7 -29.57 13.70 10.73
C ARG A 7 -29.26 13.00 9.40
N CYS A 8 -28.82 11.74 9.48
CA CYS A 8 -28.74 10.80 8.36
C CYS A 8 -29.08 9.37 8.82
N ASP A 9 -29.22 8.43 7.89
CA ASP A 9 -29.40 7.01 8.21
C ASP A 9 -28.06 6.37 8.55
N VAL A 10 -27.08 6.54 7.66
CA VAL A 10 -25.71 6.01 7.78
C VAL A 10 -24.70 7.13 7.57
N LEU A 11 -23.81 7.31 8.54
CA LEU A 11 -22.66 8.21 8.45
C LEU A 11 -21.39 7.40 8.17
N VAL A 12 -20.60 7.83 7.18
CA VAL A 12 -19.28 7.27 6.87
C VAL A 12 -18.21 8.32 7.12
N ALA A 13 -17.19 8.00 7.91
CA ALA A 13 -16.09 8.92 8.22
C ALA A 13 -14.82 8.50 7.46
N GLY A 14 -14.45 9.28 6.44
CA GLY A 14 -13.28 9.08 5.58
C GLY A 14 -13.64 8.84 4.12
N SER A 15 -13.02 9.58 3.21
CA SER A 15 -13.27 9.56 1.76
C SER A 15 -12.29 8.67 0.98
N GLY A 16 -11.66 7.70 1.64
CA GLY A 16 -10.80 6.72 0.96
C GLY A 16 -11.59 5.66 0.18
N ASN A 17 -10.87 4.72 -0.44
CA ASN A 17 -11.46 3.60 -1.16
C ASN A 17 -12.49 2.81 -0.32
N ALA A 18 -12.17 2.59 0.97
CA ALA A 18 -13.07 1.86 1.88
C ALA A 18 -14.34 2.65 2.21
N GLY A 19 -14.21 3.97 2.43
CA GLY A 19 -15.31 4.84 2.78
C GLY A 19 -16.29 5.03 1.63
N PHE A 20 -15.79 5.31 0.42
CA PHE A 20 -16.66 5.37 -0.76
C PHE A 20 -17.34 4.04 -1.06
N SER A 21 -16.61 2.92 -0.94
CA SER A 21 -17.20 1.59 -1.10
C SER A 21 -18.32 1.33 -0.09
N ALA A 22 -18.13 1.73 1.17
CA ALA A 22 -19.15 1.59 2.21
C ALA A 22 -20.37 2.46 1.96
N ALA A 23 -20.18 3.73 1.58
CA ALA A 23 -21.28 4.65 1.32
C ALA A 23 -22.16 4.19 0.13
N VAL A 24 -21.52 3.78 -0.97
CA VAL A 24 -22.25 3.25 -2.14
C VAL A 24 -22.97 1.95 -1.81
N ALA A 25 -22.33 1.04 -1.07
CA ALA A 25 -22.97 -0.21 -0.65
C ALA A 25 -24.17 0.03 0.28
N ALA A 26 -24.08 1.01 1.20
CA ALA A 26 -25.21 1.39 2.06
C ALA A 26 -26.40 1.91 1.26
N LYS A 27 -26.16 2.78 0.26
CA LYS A 27 -27.20 3.25 -0.67
C LYS A 27 -27.86 2.08 -1.42
N GLN A 28 -27.06 1.18 -1.99
CA GLN A 28 -27.56 0.02 -2.72
C GLN A 28 -28.33 -0.97 -1.84
N ALA A 29 -28.00 -1.02 -0.55
CA ALA A 29 -28.69 -1.83 0.45
C ALA A 29 -29.96 -1.15 1.03
N GLY A 30 -30.32 0.03 0.55
CA GLY A 30 -31.61 0.68 0.85
C GLY A 30 -31.56 1.83 1.87
N ALA A 31 -30.38 2.24 2.36
CA ALA A 31 -30.28 3.45 3.18
C ALA A 31 -30.64 4.68 2.34
N LYS A 32 -31.53 5.54 2.83
CA LYS A 32 -32.04 6.70 2.07
C LYS A 32 -31.08 7.86 2.16
N HIS A 33 -30.63 8.20 3.36
CA HIS A 33 -29.74 9.31 3.66
C HIS A 33 -28.37 8.79 4.11
N VAL A 34 -27.42 8.75 3.17
CA VAL A 34 -26.03 8.36 3.44
C VAL A 34 -25.16 9.59 3.33
N LEU A 35 -24.47 9.91 4.43
CA LEU A 35 -23.56 11.04 4.53
C LEU A 35 -22.13 10.53 4.69
N LEU A 36 -21.24 10.91 3.78
CA LEU A 36 -19.80 10.71 3.92
C LEU A 36 -19.17 12.03 4.37
N ILE A 37 -18.44 12.02 5.48
CA ILE A 37 -17.65 13.16 5.95
C ILE A 37 -16.16 12.87 5.82
N ASP A 38 -15.35 13.89 5.54
CA ASP A 38 -13.90 13.82 5.66
C ASP A 38 -13.37 15.10 6.31
N LYS A 39 -12.36 14.95 7.17
CA LYS A 39 -11.71 16.09 7.82
C LYS A 39 -10.80 16.86 6.87
N CYS A 40 -10.31 16.20 5.81
CA CYS A 40 -9.50 16.88 4.83
C CYS A 40 -10.37 17.81 3.98
N PRO A 41 -9.80 18.88 3.42
CA PRO A 41 -10.49 19.67 2.41
C PRO A 41 -10.65 18.85 1.12
N GLU A 42 -11.53 19.29 0.21
CA GLU A 42 -11.91 18.50 -0.97
C GLU A 42 -10.73 18.17 -1.88
N GLU A 43 -9.80 19.12 -2.03
CA GLU A 43 -8.58 18.93 -2.80
C GLU A 43 -7.67 17.85 -2.22
N TRP A 44 -7.89 17.41 -0.97
CA TRP A 44 -7.18 16.30 -0.32
C TRP A 44 -7.98 14.99 -0.24
N ALA A 45 -9.17 14.94 -0.84
CA ALA A 45 -10.04 13.77 -0.84
C ALA A 45 -9.33 12.50 -1.32
N GLY A 46 -9.75 11.35 -0.77
CA GLY A 46 -9.22 10.03 -1.12
C GLY A 46 -8.25 9.44 -0.11
N GLY A 47 -7.72 10.24 0.82
CA GLY A 47 -6.68 9.81 1.75
C GLY A 47 -5.51 9.14 1.02
N ASN A 48 -4.93 8.08 1.58
CA ASN A 48 -3.87 7.31 0.91
C ASN A 48 -4.32 6.58 -0.35
N SER A 49 -5.62 6.35 -0.53
CA SER A 49 -6.12 5.74 -1.77
C SER A 49 -5.89 6.64 -2.99
N TYR A 50 -5.59 7.93 -2.81
CA TYR A 50 -5.17 8.83 -3.89
C TYR A 50 -3.70 8.59 -4.34
N PHE A 51 -2.83 8.17 -3.43
CA PHE A 51 -1.38 8.04 -3.64
C PHE A 51 -0.93 6.65 -4.09
N THR A 52 -1.88 5.73 -4.26
CA THR A 52 -1.61 4.37 -4.70
C THR A 52 -1.33 4.28 -6.20
N ALA A 53 -0.59 3.25 -6.59
CA ALA A 53 -0.48 2.79 -7.96
C ALA A 53 -1.77 2.16 -8.52
N GLY A 54 -2.77 1.92 -7.67
CA GLY A 54 -4.09 1.42 -8.06
C GLY A 54 -4.22 -0.11 -8.07
N ALA A 55 -3.25 -0.85 -7.55
CA ALA A 55 -3.21 -2.31 -7.71
C ALA A 55 -4.22 -3.06 -6.82
N TYR A 56 -4.97 -4.00 -7.40
CA TYR A 56 -5.94 -4.86 -6.70
C TYR A 56 -5.56 -6.33 -6.81
N ARG A 57 -5.19 -6.95 -5.68
CA ARG A 57 -4.91 -8.39 -5.61
C ARG A 57 -6.22 -9.16 -5.53
N THR A 58 -6.51 -9.92 -6.58
CA THR A 58 -7.86 -10.45 -6.81
C THR A 58 -7.75 -11.91 -7.23
N VAL A 59 -8.56 -12.80 -6.66
CA VAL A 59 -8.70 -14.16 -7.18
C VAL A 59 -9.27 -14.08 -8.61
N HIS A 60 -8.69 -14.79 -9.58
CA HIS A 60 -9.19 -14.85 -10.95
C HIS A 60 -8.80 -16.14 -11.67
N HIS A 61 -9.55 -16.51 -12.69
CA HIS A 61 -9.39 -17.75 -13.46
C HIS A 61 -8.56 -17.55 -14.75
N GLY A 62 -7.52 -16.72 -14.68
CA GLY A 62 -6.66 -16.39 -15.82
C GLY A 62 -7.20 -15.25 -16.69
N THR A 63 -6.73 -15.17 -17.93
CA THR A 63 -6.96 -14.05 -18.86
C THR A 63 -8.45 -13.79 -19.12
N GLU A 64 -9.23 -14.83 -19.40
CA GLU A 64 -10.64 -14.70 -19.80
C GLU A 64 -11.53 -14.08 -18.71
N ASP A 65 -11.22 -14.28 -17.43
CA ASP A 65 -11.96 -13.67 -16.32
C ASP A 65 -11.63 -12.18 -16.14
N LEU A 66 -10.43 -11.75 -16.57
CA LEU A 66 -9.95 -10.37 -16.41
C LEU A 66 -10.23 -9.48 -17.60
N LEU A 67 -10.22 -10.00 -18.83
CA LEU A 67 -10.45 -9.20 -20.05
C LEU A 67 -11.75 -8.37 -20.01
N PRO A 68 -12.91 -8.89 -19.53
CA PRO A 68 -14.13 -8.09 -19.44
C PRO A 68 -14.07 -6.93 -18.45
N LEU A 69 -13.10 -6.95 -17.52
CA LEU A 69 -12.98 -5.94 -16.46
C LEU A 69 -12.12 -4.75 -16.90
N VAL A 70 -11.21 -4.96 -17.83
CA VAL A 70 -10.17 -4.00 -18.20
C VAL A 70 -10.52 -3.17 -19.44
N ASN A 71 -9.84 -2.04 -19.65
CA ASN A 71 -10.10 -1.13 -20.78
C ASN A 71 -8.86 -0.79 -21.61
N ASN A 72 -7.76 -1.54 -21.44
CA ASN A 72 -6.47 -1.28 -22.10
C ASN A 72 -5.92 -2.50 -22.87
N VAL A 73 -6.80 -3.41 -23.31
CA VAL A 73 -6.42 -4.61 -24.04
C VAL A 73 -7.30 -4.73 -25.27
N ASP A 74 -6.69 -4.70 -26.45
CA ASP A 74 -7.33 -5.03 -27.72
C ASP A 74 -7.16 -6.53 -28.07
N GLU A 75 -7.80 -6.97 -29.15
CA GLU A 75 -7.80 -8.38 -29.55
C GLU A 75 -6.40 -8.93 -29.87
N GLU A 76 -5.53 -8.12 -30.48
CA GLU A 76 -4.17 -8.54 -30.84
C GLU A 76 -3.27 -8.63 -29.61
N THR A 77 -3.40 -7.68 -28.68
CA THR A 77 -2.68 -7.73 -27.39
C THR A 77 -3.14 -8.93 -26.57
N ALA A 78 -4.45 -9.22 -26.55
CA ALA A 78 -5.00 -10.36 -25.81
C ALA A 78 -4.35 -11.69 -26.23
N LYS A 79 -4.09 -11.89 -27.52
CA LYS A 79 -3.42 -13.11 -28.04
C LYS A 79 -1.99 -13.29 -27.54
N ARG A 80 -1.33 -12.22 -27.09
CA ARG A 80 0.07 -12.20 -26.62
C ARG A 80 0.21 -12.33 -25.09
N ILE A 81 -0.89 -12.36 -24.35
CA ILE A 81 -0.86 -12.38 -22.88
C ILE A 81 -0.63 -13.80 -22.34
N ASP A 82 0.39 -13.93 -21.49
CA ASP A 82 0.60 -15.08 -20.61
C ASP A 82 0.22 -14.67 -19.18
N LEU A 83 -0.99 -15.05 -18.74
CA LEU A 83 -1.52 -14.71 -17.42
C LEU A 83 -2.23 -15.92 -16.83
N GLU A 84 -1.52 -16.57 -15.91
CA GLU A 84 -2.00 -17.73 -15.18
C GLU A 84 -3.08 -17.38 -14.14
N PRO A 85 -3.99 -18.31 -13.81
CA PRO A 85 -4.93 -18.13 -12.71
C PRO A 85 -4.24 -17.77 -11.39
N TYR A 86 -4.83 -16.84 -10.66
CA TYR A 86 -4.46 -16.54 -9.28
C TYR A 86 -5.57 -17.06 -8.37
N THR A 87 -5.36 -18.26 -7.83
CA THR A 87 -6.40 -19.02 -7.14
C THR A 87 -6.60 -18.61 -5.68
N VAL A 88 -7.66 -19.11 -5.05
CA VAL A 88 -7.88 -19.00 -3.60
C VAL A 88 -6.66 -19.52 -2.83
N ASP A 89 -6.13 -20.68 -3.22
CA ASP A 89 -4.96 -21.28 -2.57
C ASP A 89 -3.70 -20.43 -2.78
N SER A 90 -3.49 -19.88 -3.99
CA SER A 90 -2.39 -18.96 -4.27
C SER A 90 -2.44 -17.75 -3.33
N PHE A 91 -3.63 -17.17 -3.13
CA PHE A 91 -3.79 -16.02 -2.24
C PHE A 91 -3.68 -16.39 -0.75
N ALA A 92 -4.25 -17.51 -0.34
CA ALA A 92 -4.12 -18.01 1.03
C ALA A 92 -2.64 -18.28 1.38
N ASN A 93 -1.89 -18.88 0.46
CA ASN A 93 -0.47 -19.16 0.62
C ASN A 93 0.36 -17.87 0.71
N ASP A 94 0.09 -16.87 -0.13
CA ASP A 94 0.75 -15.58 -0.05
C ASP A 94 0.42 -14.85 1.26
N MET A 95 -0.85 -14.82 1.69
CA MET A 95 -1.24 -14.24 2.98
C MET A 95 -0.53 -14.93 4.15
N LYS A 96 -0.56 -16.27 4.18
CA LYS A 96 0.10 -17.05 5.25
C LYS A 96 1.60 -16.81 5.28
N ARG A 97 2.28 -16.84 4.14
CA ARG A 97 3.72 -16.67 4.04
C ARG A 97 4.16 -15.25 4.39
N ILE A 98 3.48 -14.24 3.86
CA ILE A 98 3.88 -12.84 4.00
C ILE A 98 3.49 -12.26 5.35
N CYS A 99 2.37 -12.70 5.92
CA CYS A 99 1.91 -12.27 7.24
C CYS A 99 2.33 -13.23 8.36
N SER A 100 3.32 -14.10 8.12
CA SER A 100 3.86 -15.07 9.09
C SER A 100 2.80 -15.94 9.78
N GLY A 101 1.70 -16.26 9.08
CA GLY A 101 0.58 -17.04 9.58
C GLY A 101 -0.25 -16.37 10.69
N ARG A 102 -0.09 -15.05 10.88
CA ARG A 102 -0.72 -14.31 12.00
C ARG A 102 -2.05 -13.64 11.65
N SER A 103 -2.41 -13.57 10.36
CA SER A 103 -3.69 -13.02 9.94
C SER A 103 -4.87 -13.73 10.60
N ASP A 104 -5.90 -12.97 10.98
CA ASP A 104 -7.16 -13.55 11.42
C ASP A 104 -7.75 -14.44 10.30
N PRO A 105 -8.02 -15.72 10.57
CA PRO A 105 -8.38 -16.67 9.53
C PRO A 105 -9.73 -16.35 8.88
N GLN A 106 -10.69 -15.80 9.62
CA GLN A 106 -12.00 -15.46 9.08
C GLN A 106 -11.92 -14.19 8.22
N LEU A 107 -11.20 -13.16 8.68
CA LEU A 107 -10.94 -11.97 7.86
C LEU A 107 -10.18 -12.32 6.58
N ALA A 108 -9.16 -13.18 6.67
CA ALA A 108 -8.41 -13.62 5.50
C ALA A 108 -9.29 -14.41 4.52
N GLN A 109 -10.11 -15.35 5.02
CA GLN A 109 -11.05 -16.12 4.19
C GLN A 109 -12.03 -15.22 3.46
N ILE A 110 -12.62 -14.22 4.13
CA ILE A 110 -13.53 -13.25 3.53
C ILE A 110 -12.82 -12.41 2.47
N LEU A 111 -11.64 -11.86 2.79
CA LEU A 111 -10.86 -11.06 1.84
C LEU A 111 -10.58 -11.84 0.55
N ILE A 112 -10.13 -13.09 0.68
CA ILE A 112 -9.77 -13.93 -0.45
C ILE A 112 -11.02 -14.30 -1.26
N GLY A 113 -12.05 -14.84 -0.59
CA GLY A 113 -13.27 -15.33 -1.22
C GLY A 113 -14.09 -14.24 -1.92
N ASP A 114 -14.14 -13.03 -1.35
CA ASP A 114 -14.97 -11.94 -1.88
C ASP A 114 -14.22 -11.03 -2.86
N SER A 115 -12.90 -11.23 -3.05
CA SER A 115 -12.06 -10.34 -3.86
C SER A 115 -12.57 -10.15 -5.29
N ASN A 116 -12.82 -11.25 -6.02
CA ASN A 116 -13.29 -11.22 -7.41
C ASN A 116 -14.66 -10.55 -7.55
N ALA A 117 -15.62 -10.96 -6.73
CA ALA A 117 -16.98 -10.41 -6.73
C ALA A 117 -17.00 -8.92 -6.35
N THR A 118 -16.07 -8.48 -5.52
CA THR A 118 -15.92 -7.07 -5.14
C THR A 118 -15.33 -6.24 -6.27
N VAL A 119 -14.31 -6.73 -6.99
CA VAL A 119 -13.77 -6.04 -8.18
C VAL A 119 -14.82 -5.92 -9.27
N LYS A 120 -15.59 -6.98 -9.54
CA LYS A 120 -16.73 -6.96 -10.48
C LYS A 120 -17.78 -5.92 -10.06
N TRP A 121 -18.06 -5.83 -8.77
CA TRP A 121 -18.96 -4.81 -8.22
C TRP A 121 -18.40 -3.40 -8.38
N LEU A 122 -17.13 -3.14 -8.09
CA LEU A 122 -16.48 -1.84 -8.32
C LEU A 122 -16.58 -1.44 -9.80
N LYS A 123 -16.29 -2.38 -10.72
CA LYS A 123 -16.44 -2.16 -12.17
C LYS A 123 -17.87 -1.76 -12.54
N SER A 124 -18.88 -2.45 -12.00
CA SER A 124 -20.30 -2.13 -12.25
C SER A 124 -20.71 -0.73 -11.74
N ASN A 125 -19.98 -0.20 -10.76
CA ASN A 125 -20.19 1.15 -10.23
C ASN A 125 -19.41 2.23 -11.00
N GLY A 126 -18.60 1.85 -11.98
CA GLY A 126 -17.87 2.77 -12.85
C GLY A 126 -16.37 2.87 -12.58
N ILE A 127 -15.82 2.08 -11.65
CA ILE A 127 -14.37 2.04 -11.43
C ILE A 127 -13.68 1.40 -12.64
N ARG A 128 -12.71 2.12 -13.23
CA ARG A 128 -11.99 1.69 -14.43
C ARG A 128 -10.75 0.88 -14.06
N PHE A 129 -10.68 -0.35 -14.55
CA PHE A 129 -9.54 -1.24 -14.36
C PHE A 129 -8.73 -1.42 -15.65
N GLN A 130 -7.47 -1.77 -15.48
CA GLN A 130 -6.47 -2.05 -16.51
C GLN A 130 -5.61 -3.25 -16.11
N LEU A 131 -5.10 -3.98 -17.10
CA LEU A 131 -3.99 -4.90 -16.86
C LEU A 131 -2.70 -4.12 -16.60
N SER A 132 -1.93 -4.59 -15.63
CA SER A 132 -0.76 -3.89 -15.08
C SER A 132 0.54 -4.12 -15.86
N PHE A 133 0.50 -3.95 -17.18
CA PHE A 133 1.66 -4.19 -18.06
C PHE A 133 2.91 -3.44 -17.61
N ASN A 134 2.77 -2.16 -17.27
CA ASN A 134 3.89 -1.29 -16.92
C ASN A 134 4.57 -1.62 -15.58
N ARG A 135 4.01 -2.55 -14.80
CA ARG A 135 4.50 -2.84 -13.45
C ARG A 135 4.62 -4.33 -13.11
N GLN A 136 3.89 -5.20 -13.82
CA GLN A 136 3.70 -6.61 -13.46
C GLN A 136 3.76 -7.54 -14.67
N ALA A 137 4.28 -7.06 -15.80
CA ALA A 137 4.58 -7.87 -16.95
C ALA A 137 5.95 -7.49 -17.53
N TYR A 138 6.63 -8.48 -18.10
CA TYR A 138 7.78 -8.27 -18.98
C TYR A 138 7.45 -8.84 -20.36
N GLU A 139 7.98 -8.21 -21.41
CA GLU A 139 7.97 -8.82 -22.74
C GLU A 139 9.13 -9.81 -22.84
N VAL A 140 8.80 -11.09 -23.04
CA VAL A 140 9.76 -12.19 -23.14
C VAL A 140 9.37 -13.03 -24.34
N ASP A 141 10.27 -13.12 -25.33
CA ASP A 141 10.05 -13.86 -26.59
C ASP A 141 8.76 -13.46 -27.32
N GLY A 142 8.42 -12.17 -27.31
CA GLY A 142 7.21 -11.61 -27.96
C GLY A 142 5.89 -11.84 -27.18
N ARG A 143 5.94 -12.52 -26.04
CA ARG A 143 4.82 -12.74 -25.11
C ARG A 143 4.88 -11.74 -23.95
N LEU A 144 3.72 -11.31 -23.46
CA LEU A 144 3.57 -10.45 -22.29
C LEU A 144 3.33 -11.32 -21.05
N LYS A 145 4.40 -11.65 -20.32
CA LYS A 145 4.37 -12.57 -19.17
C LYS A 145 4.10 -11.84 -17.87
N PHE A 146 2.94 -12.11 -17.26
CA PHE A 146 2.56 -11.56 -15.96
C PHE A 146 3.19 -12.34 -14.80
N TRP A 147 3.47 -11.64 -13.70
CA TRP A 147 4.09 -12.25 -12.51
C TRP A 147 3.51 -11.71 -11.18
N GLY A 148 3.75 -12.45 -10.09
CA GLY A 148 3.50 -12.00 -8.72
C GLY A 148 2.03 -11.82 -8.31
N GLY A 149 1.07 -12.34 -9.08
CA GLY A 149 -0.36 -12.39 -8.70
C GLY A 149 -1.06 -11.04 -8.58
N LEU A 150 -0.53 -10.00 -9.23
CA LEU A 150 -1.04 -8.62 -9.11
C LEU A 150 -1.38 -8.01 -10.48
N SER A 151 -2.20 -8.69 -11.25
CA SER A 151 -2.44 -8.37 -12.67
C SER A 151 -3.32 -7.15 -12.91
N LEU A 152 -4.17 -6.77 -11.94
CA LEU A 152 -5.12 -5.65 -12.07
C LEU A 152 -4.64 -4.38 -11.38
N LYS A 153 -4.84 -3.25 -12.05
CA LYS A 153 -4.73 -1.90 -11.50
C LYS A 153 -5.89 -1.02 -11.93
N THR A 154 -6.13 0.09 -11.24
CA THR A 154 -7.03 1.13 -11.69
C THR A 154 -6.37 1.99 -12.77
N GLN A 155 -7.20 2.53 -13.67
CA GLN A 155 -6.75 3.55 -14.62
C GLN A 155 -6.27 4.78 -13.84
N ASP A 156 -5.13 5.36 -14.25
CA ASP A 156 -4.49 6.53 -13.61
C ASP A 156 -4.19 6.36 -12.11
N GLY A 157 -4.03 5.11 -11.66
CA GLY A 157 -3.70 4.77 -10.28
C GLY A 157 -4.74 5.29 -9.28
N GLY A 158 -4.27 5.84 -8.16
CA GLY A 158 -5.12 6.39 -7.12
C GLY A 158 -5.91 7.61 -7.55
N LYS A 159 -5.39 8.43 -8.45
CA LYS A 159 -6.10 9.62 -8.96
C LYS A 159 -7.39 9.22 -9.66
N GLY A 160 -7.29 8.32 -10.64
CA GLY A 160 -8.45 7.80 -11.36
C GLY A 160 -9.40 7.02 -10.45
N LEU A 161 -8.88 6.26 -9.48
CA LEU A 161 -9.69 5.56 -8.49
C LEU A 161 -10.58 6.51 -7.68
N ILE A 162 -10.03 7.61 -7.18
CA ILE A 162 -10.80 8.58 -6.38
C ILE A 162 -11.80 9.34 -7.23
N GLU A 163 -11.44 9.72 -8.47
CA GLU A 163 -12.39 10.34 -9.39
C GLU A 163 -13.57 9.42 -9.73
N ASP A 164 -13.30 8.15 -10.03
CA ASP A 164 -14.34 7.16 -10.33
C ASP A 164 -15.23 6.90 -9.09
N HIS A 165 -14.66 6.86 -7.89
CA HIS A 165 -15.41 6.76 -6.63
C HIS A 165 -16.30 7.96 -6.37
N LYS A 166 -15.79 9.19 -6.58
CA LYS A 166 -16.60 10.42 -6.47
C LYS A 166 -17.76 10.39 -7.47
N ALA A 167 -17.52 9.93 -8.69
CA ALA A 167 -18.57 9.77 -9.70
C ALA A 167 -19.62 8.71 -9.29
N ALA A 168 -19.19 7.56 -8.77
CA ALA A 168 -20.09 6.53 -8.27
C ALA A 168 -20.93 7.02 -7.08
N ALA A 169 -20.32 7.71 -6.12
CA ALA A 169 -21.00 8.31 -4.98
C ALA A 169 -22.09 9.29 -5.42
N ARG A 170 -21.78 10.20 -6.37
CA ARG A 170 -22.78 11.12 -6.96
C ARG A 170 -23.92 10.37 -7.66
N LYS A 171 -23.60 9.35 -8.46
CA LYS A 171 -24.60 8.52 -9.18
C LYS A 171 -25.59 7.86 -8.23
N HIS A 172 -25.14 7.44 -7.04
CA HIS A 172 -25.99 6.79 -6.03
C HIS A 172 -26.58 7.79 -5.00
N GLY A 173 -26.34 9.09 -5.19
CA GLY A 173 -26.88 10.15 -4.32
C GLY A 173 -26.31 10.15 -2.90
N VAL A 174 -25.05 9.73 -2.74
CA VAL A 174 -24.29 9.90 -1.49
C VAL A 174 -23.96 11.37 -1.31
N GLU A 175 -24.30 11.93 -0.15
CA GLU A 175 -23.88 13.29 0.21
C GLU A 175 -22.45 13.25 0.77
N VAL A 176 -21.58 14.17 0.35
CA VAL A 176 -20.18 14.23 0.77
C VAL A 176 -19.86 15.60 1.33
N LEU A 177 -19.34 15.66 2.55
CA LEU A 177 -18.89 16.89 3.21
C LEU A 177 -17.42 16.80 3.59
N TYR A 178 -16.61 17.68 3.00
CA TYR A 178 -15.20 17.85 3.31
C TYR A 178 -15.02 18.86 4.46
N SER A 179 -13.77 19.02 4.93
CA SER A 179 -13.43 19.90 6.05
C SER A 179 -14.29 19.67 7.30
N THR A 180 -14.76 18.43 7.50
CA THR A 180 -15.72 18.02 8.52
C THR A 180 -15.15 16.83 9.31
N ALA A 181 -14.55 17.12 10.46
CA ALA A 181 -13.85 16.16 11.29
C ALA A 181 -14.79 15.48 12.29
N LEU A 182 -14.78 14.15 12.35
CA LEU A 182 -15.38 13.40 13.46
C LEU A 182 -14.55 13.65 14.74
N LYS A 183 -15.20 14.08 15.83
CA LYS A 183 -14.54 14.38 17.11
C LYS A 183 -14.93 13.44 18.23
N ARG A 184 -16.20 13.03 18.30
CA ARG A 184 -16.71 12.13 19.33
C ARG A 184 -17.84 11.23 18.82
N LEU A 185 -17.87 10.01 19.34
CA LEU A 185 -19.02 9.10 19.21
C LEU A 185 -19.94 9.31 20.42
N ILE A 186 -21.24 9.48 20.17
CA ILE A 186 -22.24 9.67 21.23
C ILE A 186 -23.09 8.40 21.30
N THR A 187 -23.10 7.77 22.47
CA THR A 187 -23.80 6.52 22.71
C THR A 187 -25.04 6.71 23.58
N ASP A 188 -26.06 5.89 23.34
CA ASP A 188 -27.18 5.71 24.27
C ASP A 188 -26.68 5.00 25.55
N PRO A 189 -26.93 5.53 26.75
CA PRO A 189 -26.37 5.01 28.00
C PRO A 189 -26.98 3.68 28.45
N LYS A 190 -28.14 3.28 27.91
CA LYS A 190 -28.83 2.03 28.28
C LYS A 190 -28.42 0.88 27.38
N THR A 191 -28.30 1.15 26.09
CA THR A 191 -28.06 0.14 25.04
C THR A 191 -26.60 0.09 24.59
N GLY A 192 -25.83 1.16 24.83
CA GLY A 192 -24.47 1.33 24.29
C GLY A 192 -24.42 1.58 22.78
N ALA A 193 -25.57 1.76 22.13
CA ALA A 193 -25.63 2.02 20.69
C ALA A 193 -25.09 3.41 20.36
N VAL A 194 -24.31 3.54 19.29
CA VAL A 194 -23.93 4.85 18.75
C VAL A 194 -25.15 5.46 18.06
N THR A 195 -25.59 6.62 18.54
CA THR A 195 -26.82 7.30 18.05
C THR A 195 -26.54 8.65 17.42
N SER A 196 -25.36 9.22 17.66
CA SER A 196 -24.95 10.50 17.07
C SER A 196 -23.44 10.62 17.01
N VAL A 197 -22.98 11.56 16.17
CA VAL A 197 -21.57 11.91 16.02
C VAL A 197 -21.41 13.41 16.26
N ALA A 198 -20.48 13.79 17.14
CA ALA A 198 -20.04 15.17 17.21
C ALA A 198 -18.97 15.40 16.13
N VAL A 199 -19.20 16.40 15.29
CA VAL A 199 -18.31 16.81 14.21
C VAL A 199 -17.85 18.24 14.42
N GLN A 200 -16.71 18.59 13.83
CA GLN A 200 -16.24 19.96 13.69
C GLN A 200 -16.11 20.28 12.21
N THR A 201 -16.78 21.33 11.75
CA THR A 201 -16.75 21.78 10.36
C THR A 201 -16.49 23.28 10.31
N ASN A 202 -15.47 23.70 9.53
CA ASN A 202 -15.05 25.11 9.46
C ASN A 202 -14.81 25.80 10.83
N GLY A 203 -14.36 25.02 11.83
CA GLY A 203 -14.12 25.52 13.20
C GLY A 203 -15.37 25.56 14.09
N GLU A 204 -16.55 25.20 13.58
CA GLU A 204 -17.80 25.12 14.33
C GLU A 204 -18.12 23.68 14.71
N ASP A 205 -18.51 23.47 15.96
CA ASP A 205 -18.93 22.16 16.46
C ASP A 205 -20.42 21.94 16.17
N ALA A 206 -20.76 20.72 15.75
CA ALA A 206 -22.13 20.31 15.49
C ALA A 206 -22.34 18.83 15.84
N VAL A 207 -23.60 18.41 15.91
CA VAL A 207 -23.98 17.02 16.18
C VAL A 207 -24.89 16.52 15.07
N ILE A 208 -24.56 15.35 14.54
CA ILE A 208 -25.36 14.66 13.51
C ILE A 208 -25.93 13.40 14.13
N GLN A 209 -27.26 13.30 14.16
CA GLN A 209 -27.95 12.06 14.56
C GLN A 209 -27.83 11.02 13.45
N THR A 210 -27.58 9.77 13.82
CA THR A 210 -27.42 8.69 12.83
C THR A 210 -27.79 7.33 13.40
N GLY A 211 -28.28 6.44 12.55
CA GLY A 211 -28.59 5.06 12.93
C GLY A 211 -27.37 4.13 12.90
N ALA A 212 -26.34 4.48 12.11
CA ALA A 212 -25.09 3.74 12.06
C ALA A 212 -23.91 4.62 11.61
N VAL A 213 -22.73 4.34 12.15
CA VAL A 213 -21.46 4.99 11.84
C VAL A 213 -20.47 3.97 11.29
N ILE A 214 -19.86 4.26 10.15
CA ILE A 214 -18.78 3.46 9.56
C ILE A 214 -17.50 4.29 9.60
N LEU A 215 -16.52 3.86 10.38
CA LEU A 215 -15.20 4.47 10.47
C LEU A 215 -14.30 3.93 9.35
N ALA A 216 -13.86 4.81 8.44
CA ALA A 216 -13.07 4.50 7.25
C ALA A 216 -11.92 5.51 7.06
N ALA A 217 -11.38 6.05 8.16
CA ALA A 217 -10.49 7.20 8.20
C ALA A 217 -8.98 6.86 8.14
N GLY A 218 -8.61 5.67 7.67
CA GLY A 218 -7.22 5.26 7.53
C GLY A 218 -6.49 4.97 8.85
N GLY A 219 -5.16 4.84 8.76
CA GLY A 219 -4.29 4.58 9.91
C GLY A 219 -3.79 5.83 10.63
N PHE A 220 -2.56 5.75 11.15
CA PHE A 220 -1.89 6.82 11.87
C PHE A 220 -0.49 7.17 11.32
N GLU A 221 -0.16 6.71 10.10
CA GLU A 221 1.14 6.88 9.47
C GLU A 221 1.60 8.34 9.26
N SER A 222 0.68 9.30 9.33
CA SER A 222 1.00 10.73 9.23
C SER A 222 1.20 11.37 10.60
N ASN A 223 1.00 10.62 11.69
CA ASN A 223 1.15 11.11 13.05
C ASN A 223 2.53 10.75 13.63
N PRO A 224 3.50 11.68 13.68
CA PRO A 224 4.84 11.38 14.19
C PRO A 224 4.84 10.86 15.63
N ARG A 225 3.94 11.36 16.49
CA ARG A 225 3.82 10.90 17.88
C ARG A 225 3.38 9.44 17.95
N LEU A 226 2.31 9.07 17.24
CA LEU A 226 1.81 7.69 17.25
C LEU A 226 2.76 6.73 16.52
N ARG A 227 3.47 7.20 15.49
CA ARG A 227 4.55 6.45 14.85
C ARG A 227 5.67 6.11 15.84
N SER A 228 6.18 7.09 16.57
CA SER A 228 7.20 6.87 17.61
C SER A 228 6.70 5.89 18.69
N GLN A 229 5.46 6.10 19.15
CA GLN A 229 4.85 5.29 20.20
C GLN A 229 4.67 3.81 19.80
N TYR A 230 4.15 3.54 18.60
CA TYR A 230 3.76 2.19 18.21
C TYR A 230 4.78 1.50 17.29
N LEU A 231 5.37 2.20 16.33
CA LEU A 231 6.30 1.62 15.35
C LEU A 231 7.75 1.59 15.88
N GLY A 232 8.07 2.46 16.84
CA GLY A 232 9.34 2.52 17.55
C GLY A 232 10.23 3.72 17.15
N PRO A 233 11.45 3.79 17.70
CA PRO A 233 12.37 4.90 17.47
C PRO A 233 12.69 5.14 15.99
N GLY A 234 12.76 6.41 15.59
CA GLY A 234 13.08 6.85 14.22
C GLY A 234 11.88 6.89 13.27
N TRP A 235 10.75 6.25 13.59
CA TRP A 235 9.57 6.27 12.73
C TRP A 235 8.87 7.62 12.67
N ASP A 236 9.08 8.48 13.64
CA ASP A 236 8.68 9.89 13.61
C ASP A 236 9.38 10.68 12.49
N LEU A 237 10.56 10.24 12.04
CA LEU A 237 11.35 10.85 10.97
C LEU A 237 11.12 10.23 9.58
N ALA A 238 10.39 9.11 9.49
CA ALA A 238 10.06 8.50 8.22
C ALA A 238 9.18 9.42 7.36
N LYS A 239 9.48 9.51 6.06
CA LYS A 239 8.71 10.36 5.14
C LYS A 239 7.31 9.82 4.92
N VAL A 240 6.31 10.68 4.79
CA VAL A 240 4.92 10.26 4.55
C VAL A 240 4.66 10.12 3.05
N ARG A 241 4.20 8.94 2.63
CA ARG A 241 3.90 8.61 1.22
C ARG A 241 2.42 8.81 0.86
N GLY A 242 1.79 9.83 1.42
CA GLY A 242 0.34 9.84 1.54
C GLY A 242 -0.26 11.14 2.02
N THR A 243 -1.51 11.07 2.46
CA THR A 243 -2.22 12.26 2.99
C THR A 243 -1.58 12.72 4.30
N PRO A 244 -1.44 14.03 4.58
CA PRO A 244 -1.06 14.51 5.92
C PRO A 244 -2.16 14.25 6.97
N HIS A 245 -3.35 13.82 6.53
CA HIS A 245 -4.53 13.76 7.38
C HIS A 245 -4.72 12.42 8.09
N ASN A 246 -3.96 11.35 7.79
CA ASN A 246 -4.12 10.07 8.49
C ASN A 246 -3.41 10.08 9.85
N MET A 247 -4.06 10.74 10.81
CA MET A 247 -3.49 11.07 12.11
C MET A 247 -3.90 10.09 13.24
N GLY A 248 -4.72 9.08 12.93
CA GLY A 248 -5.26 8.15 13.93
C GLY A 248 -6.41 8.68 14.79
N ASP A 249 -6.98 9.86 14.48
CA ASP A 249 -7.99 10.51 15.34
C ASP A 249 -9.23 9.63 15.59
N CYS A 250 -9.70 8.94 14.55
CA CYS A 250 -10.87 8.05 14.67
C CYS A 250 -10.54 6.74 15.40
N LEU A 251 -9.28 6.27 15.35
CA LEU A 251 -8.82 5.12 16.15
C LEU A 251 -8.88 5.47 17.64
N GLU A 252 -8.23 6.58 18.02
CA GLU A 252 -8.22 7.10 19.38
C GLU A 252 -9.64 7.41 19.89
N THR A 253 -10.48 8.00 19.03
CA THR A 253 -11.88 8.30 19.37
C THR A 253 -12.69 7.03 19.63
N ALA A 254 -12.57 5.99 18.80
CA ALA A 254 -13.28 4.74 19.02
C ALA A 254 -12.78 4.00 20.28
N ILE A 255 -11.47 3.98 20.51
CA ILE A 255 -10.88 3.37 21.71
C ILE A 255 -11.37 4.09 22.96
N ARG A 256 -11.34 5.43 22.97
CA ARG A 256 -11.74 6.26 24.11
C ARG A 256 -13.25 6.22 24.37
N ASP A 257 -14.08 6.46 23.35
CA ASP A 257 -15.50 6.76 23.54
C ASP A 257 -16.34 5.48 23.72
N VAL A 258 -15.95 4.37 23.11
CA VAL A 258 -16.73 3.12 23.14
C VAL A 258 -15.93 1.90 23.60
N SER A 259 -14.73 2.14 24.15
CA SER A 259 -13.81 1.07 24.55
C SER A 259 -13.53 0.09 23.41
N ALA A 260 -13.37 0.57 22.17
CA ALA A 260 -13.14 -0.30 21.02
C ALA A 260 -11.92 -1.21 21.23
N GLY A 261 -12.12 -2.50 20.98
CA GLY A 261 -11.08 -3.51 21.00
C GLY A 261 -10.06 -3.25 19.90
N GLN A 262 -8.82 -3.62 20.17
CA GLN A 262 -7.69 -3.45 19.26
C GLN A 262 -7.23 -4.81 18.75
N ALA A 263 -6.75 -4.87 17.51
CA ALA A 263 -6.24 -6.07 16.85
C ALA A 263 -5.12 -5.71 15.86
N GLY A 264 -4.44 -6.73 15.32
CA GLY A 264 -3.38 -6.53 14.33
C GLY A 264 -2.00 -6.26 14.93
N ASN A 265 -1.08 -5.83 14.06
CA ASN A 265 0.31 -5.55 14.40
C ASN A 265 0.56 -4.04 14.50
N TRP A 266 0.36 -3.45 15.68
CA TRP A 266 0.52 -2.00 15.89
C TRP A 266 1.93 -1.46 15.62
N SER A 267 2.97 -2.30 15.79
CA SER A 267 4.35 -1.97 15.41
C SER A 267 4.69 -2.26 13.94
N GLY A 268 3.71 -2.77 13.18
CA GLY A 268 3.80 -3.09 11.78
C GLY A 268 3.22 -1.99 10.90
N CYS A 269 3.86 -1.78 9.76
CA CYS A 269 3.41 -0.83 8.75
C CYS A 269 3.93 -1.23 7.38
N HIS A 270 3.27 -0.72 6.35
CA HIS A 270 3.83 -0.70 5.01
C HIS A 270 4.71 0.54 4.84
N SER A 271 6.00 0.33 4.58
CA SER A 271 6.92 1.38 4.11
C SER A 271 7.61 0.97 2.82
N VAL A 272 8.33 1.87 2.15
CA VAL A 272 9.11 1.54 0.93
C VAL A 272 10.44 2.26 0.90
N ALA A 273 11.32 1.79 0.02
CA ALA A 273 12.33 2.65 -0.57
C ALA A 273 11.64 3.82 -1.30
N TRP A 274 11.89 5.02 -0.80
CA TRP A 274 11.31 6.27 -1.25
C TRP A 274 12.41 7.22 -1.66
N ASP A 275 12.12 8.16 -2.54
CA ASP A 275 13.09 9.17 -2.95
C ASP A 275 13.56 10.01 -1.76
N ALA A 276 14.88 10.16 -1.59
CA ALA A 276 15.43 10.96 -0.49
C ALA A 276 15.05 12.44 -0.61
N ASN A 277 14.77 12.95 -1.81
CA ASN A 277 14.42 14.34 -2.09
C ASN A 277 12.90 14.60 -2.09
N ALA A 278 12.06 13.58 -1.88
CA ALA A 278 10.61 13.77 -1.79
C ALA A 278 10.20 14.64 -0.58
N PRO A 279 9.01 15.26 -0.58
CA PRO A 279 8.49 15.97 0.60
C PRO A 279 8.48 15.08 1.85
N SER A 280 8.69 15.68 3.02
CA SER A 280 8.91 14.94 4.27
C SER A 280 7.62 14.45 4.92
N ASP A 281 6.58 15.29 4.99
CA ASP A 281 5.38 15.07 5.79
C ASP A 281 4.13 14.78 4.95
N THR A 282 4.27 14.78 3.63
CA THR A 282 3.17 14.64 2.69
C THR A 282 3.59 13.89 1.42
N GLY A 283 2.62 13.18 0.84
CA GLY A 283 2.71 12.72 -0.53
C GLY A 283 2.48 13.89 -1.49
N ASP A 284 3.19 13.88 -2.60
CA ASP A 284 2.99 14.83 -3.69
C ASP A 284 1.77 14.39 -4.52
N ARG A 285 0.78 15.27 -4.69
CA ARG A 285 -0.46 14.94 -5.40
C ARG A 285 -0.25 14.83 -6.92
N GLU A 286 0.73 15.51 -7.48
CA GLU A 286 1.06 15.40 -8.89
C GLU A 286 1.92 14.16 -9.15
N ALA A 287 2.97 13.95 -8.38
CA ALA A 287 3.84 12.77 -8.50
C ALA A 287 3.14 11.48 -8.05
N SER A 288 2.22 11.56 -7.09
CA SER A 288 1.56 10.40 -6.48
C SER A 288 2.59 9.33 -6.08
N ASN A 289 2.55 8.15 -6.70
CA ASN A 289 3.43 7.01 -6.38
C ASN A 289 4.82 7.08 -7.04
N GLU A 290 5.12 8.07 -7.87
CA GLU A 290 6.32 8.13 -8.71
C GLU A 290 7.65 8.28 -7.93
N PHE A 291 7.62 8.76 -6.69
CA PHE A 291 8.82 8.78 -5.84
C PHE A 291 9.19 7.40 -5.26
N THR A 292 8.40 6.35 -5.52
CA THR A 292 8.77 4.97 -5.14
C THR A 292 10.06 4.60 -5.87
N LYS A 293 11.00 3.94 -5.20
CA LYS A 293 12.27 3.49 -5.81
C LYS A 293 12.40 1.98 -5.71
N SER A 294 11.73 1.29 -6.63
CA SER A 294 11.49 -0.15 -6.57
C SER A 294 12.41 -0.99 -7.47
N GLY A 295 13.40 -0.35 -8.11
CA GLY A 295 14.40 -0.98 -8.98
C GLY A 295 15.51 -1.72 -8.26
N TYR A 296 15.51 -1.74 -6.92
CA TYR A 296 16.55 -2.39 -6.11
C TYR A 296 16.82 -3.87 -6.45
N PRO A 297 15.88 -4.72 -6.93
CA PRO A 297 16.24 -6.10 -7.30
C PRO A 297 17.26 -6.18 -8.43
N LEU A 298 17.25 -5.18 -9.32
CA LEU A 298 18.13 -5.07 -10.48
C LEU A 298 19.51 -4.49 -10.14
N GLY A 299 19.71 -4.02 -8.91
CA GLY A 299 20.93 -3.34 -8.47
C GLY A 299 21.36 -3.73 -7.06
N LEU A 300 22.04 -2.80 -6.39
CA LEU A 300 22.54 -2.93 -5.02
C LEU A 300 22.10 -1.73 -4.17
N MET A 301 22.02 -1.94 -2.85
CA MET A 301 21.77 -0.88 -1.87
C MET A 301 22.91 -0.77 -0.88
N PHE A 302 23.49 0.43 -0.80
CA PHE A 302 24.56 0.75 0.14
C PHE A 302 24.09 1.82 1.12
N ASN A 303 24.38 1.66 2.41
CA ASN A 303 24.16 2.70 3.40
C ASN A 303 25.24 3.80 3.29
N VAL A 304 25.11 4.85 4.11
CA VAL A 304 26.08 5.95 4.15
C VAL A 304 27.49 5.52 4.60
N LEU A 305 27.64 4.36 5.25
CA LEU A 305 28.92 3.79 5.65
C LEU A 305 29.57 2.95 4.54
N GLY A 306 28.99 2.93 3.33
CA GLY A 306 29.52 2.17 2.21
C GLY A 306 29.32 0.65 2.34
N GLU A 307 28.31 0.21 3.08
CA GLU A 307 28.02 -1.21 3.33
C GLU A 307 26.66 -1.62 2.75
N ARG A 308 26.59 -2.83 2.20
CA ARG A 308 25.31 -3.48 1.90
C ARG A 308 24.65 -3.97 3.19
N PHE A 309 23.32 -3.86 3.26
CA PHE A 309 22.57 -4.16 4.49
C PHE A 309 21.32 -5.04 4.29
N VAL A 310 20.97 -5.37 3.04
CA VAL A 310 19.92 -6.35 2.71
C VAL A 310 20.29 -7.20 1.50
N ASP A 311 19.72 -8.40 1.40
CA ASP A 311 19.73 -9.18 0.16
C ASP A 311 18.65 -8.64 -0.78
N GLU A 312 19.05 -7.78 -1.73
CA GLU A 312 18.16 -7.14 -2.69
C GLU A 312 17.47 -8.14 -3.64
N GLY A 313 17.99 -9.37 -3.72
CA GLY A 313 17.47 -10.47 -4.53
C GLY A 313 16.73 -11.55 -3.73
N VAL A 314 16.33 -11.30 -2.48
CA VAL A 314 15.74 -12.33 -1.60
C VAL A 314 14.40 -12.89 -2.09
N ASP A 315 13.56 -12.08 -2.73
CA ASP A 315 12.27 -12.48 -3.29
C ASP A 315 11.78 -11.43 -4.30
N LEU A 316 10.73 -11.73 -5.06
CA LEU A 316 10.11 -10.80 -5.99
C LEU A 316 9.73 -9.50 -5.27
N ARG A 317 9.93 -8.37 -5.96
CA ARG A 317 9.69 -7.01 -5.46
C ARG A 317 8.38 -6.86 -4.68
N ASN A 318 7.28 -7.44 -5.20
CA ASN A 318 5.94 -7.32 -4.61
C ASN A 318 5.80 -7.92 -3.19
N TYR A 319 6.79 -8.71 -2.76
CA TYR A 319 6.86 -9.32 -1.44
C TYR A 319 7.95 -8.69 -0.56
N THR A 320 8.82 -7.83 -1.10
CA THR A 320 9.99 -7.28 -0.40
C THR A 320 9.94 -5.78 -0.19
N TYR A 321 9.20 -5.03 -1.01
CA TYR A 321 9.24 -3.57 -0.95
C TYR A 321 8.85 -3.02 0.43
N ALA A 322 7.93 -3.70 1.13
CA ALA A 322 7.42 -3.24 2.43
C ALA A 322 8.48 -3.28 3.53
N LYS A 323 9.30 -4.35 3.54
CA LYS A 323 10.35 -4.55 4.54
C LYS A 323 11.59 -3.70 4.26
N PHE A 324 11.86 -3.37 3.00
CA PHE A 324 13.06 -2.62 2.64
C PHE A 324 12.97 -1.14 3.02
N GLY A 325 11.78 -0.53 3.04
CA GLY A 325 11.63 0.80 3.62
C GLY A 325 12.07 0.83 5.10
N ARG A 326 11.65 -0.16 5.89
CA ARG A 326 12.09 -0.31 7.29
C ARG A 326 13.59 -0.57 7.41
N ALA A 327 14.17 -1.39 6.53
CA ALA A 327 15.61 -1.65 6.53
C ALA A 327 16.43 -0.37 6.23
N ILE A 328 15.96 0.47 5.29
CA ILE A 328 16.56 1.78 4.99
C ILE A 328 16.41 2.73 6.19
N LEU A 329 15.24 2.76 6.84
CA LEU A 329 15.04 3.56 8.05
C LEU A 329 16.01 3.14 9.18
N ALA A 330 16.38 1.87 9.28
CA ALA A 330 17.32 1.40 10.29
C ALA A 330 18.79 1.77 9.98
N GLN A 331 19.10 2.29 8.79
CA GLN A 331 20.46 2.70 8.45
C GLN A 331 20.80 4.06 9.06
N PRO A 332 22.11 4.36 9.27
CA PRO A 332 22.53 5.69 9.71
C PRO A 332 21.99 6.78 8.78
N SER A 333 21.56 7.89 9.37
CA SER A 333 20.92 9.02 8.67
C SER A 333 19.61 8.69 7.94
N HIS A 334 19.07 7.47 8.09
CA HIS A 334 17.86 7.00 7.40
C HIS A 334 17.96 7.07 5.86
N VAL A 335 19.17 7.01 5.33
CA VAL A 335 19.49 7.15 3.90
C VAL A 335 20.31 5.96 3.41
N ALA A 336 20.04 5.56 2.16
CA ALA A 336 20.85 4.62 1.41
C ALA A 336 20.97 5.09 -0.05
N PHE A 337 21.89 4.50 -0.80
CA PHE A 337 22.05 4.70 -2.22
C PHE A 337 21.69 3.40 -2.95
N GLN A 338 20.80 3.47 -3.94
CA GLN A 338 20.59 2.38 -4.89
C GLN A 338 21.53 2.57 -6.08
N ILE A 339 22.23 1.52 -6.51
CA ILE A 339 23.26 1.55 -7.56
C ILE A 339 22.98 0.52 -8.64
N TRP A 340 23.14 0.95 -9.89
CA TRP A 340 23.06 0.14 -11.11
C TRP A 340 24.19 0.51 -12.07
N ASP A 341 24.28 -0.26 -13.14
CA ASP A 341 25.17 -0.01 -14.26
C ASP A 341 24.40 -0.01 -15.58
N SER A 342 25.10 0.10 -16.71
CA SER A 342 24.47 0.20 -18.03
C SER A 342 23.70 -1.05 -18.47
N ARG A 343 23.93 -2.22 -17.86
CA ARG A 343 23.18 -3.45 -18.18
C ARG A 343 21.75 -3.40 -17.64
N THR A 344 21.57 -2.84 -16.46
CA THR A 344 20.31 -2.90 -15.70
C THR A 344 19.53 -1.60 -15.70
N THR A 345 20.21 -0.46 -15.91
CA THR A 345 19.57 0.87 -16.00
C THR A 345 18.41 0.93 -17.00
N PRO A 346 18.49 0.35 -18.22
CA PRO A 346 17.37 0.36 -19.17
C PRO A 346 16.11 -0.39 -18.70
N TRP A 347 16.23 -1.28 -17.70
CA TRP A 347 15.12 -2.04 -17.12
C TRP A 347 14.42 -1.30 -15.98
N LEU A 348 14.97 -0.17 -15.54
CA LEU A 348 14.35 0.67 -14.52
C LEU A 348 13.05 1.27 -15.06
N ARG A 349 12.06 1.36 -14.16
CA ARG A 349 10.75 1.92 -14.49
C ARG A 349 10.90 3.41 -14.75
N SER A 350 10.64 3.84 -15.99
CA SER A 350 10.68 5.26 -16.37
C SER A 350 9.78 6.13 -15.45
N GLU A 351 8.65 5.59 -14.99
CA GLU A 351 7.76 6.23 -14.00
C GLU A 351 8.49 6.64 -12.70
N GLU A 352 9.46 5.84 -12.25
CA GLU A 352 10.15 6.02 -10.96
C GLU A 352 11.54 6.69 -11.12
N TYR A 353 12.18 6.51 -12.28
CA TYR A 353 13.61 6.80 -12.50
C TYR A 353 13.93 7.78 -13.63
N ARG A 354 12.92 8.43 -14.26
CA ARG A 354 13.18 9.45 -15.28
C ARG A 354 13.78 10.73 -14.68
N PRO A 355 14.61 11.48 -15.44
CA PRO A 355 15.34 12.66 -14.95
C PRO A 355 14.43 13.75 -14.35
N GLU A 356 13.19 13.89 -14.81
CA GLU A 356 12.25 14.89 -14.30
C GLU A 356 11.73 14.55 -12.89
N ARG A 357 11.89 13.29 -12.46
CA ARG A 357 11.32 12.79 -11.21
C ARG A 357 12.36 12.51 -10.13
N VAL A 358 13.57 12.16 -10.51
CA VAL A 358 14.63 11.78 -9.58
C VAL A 358 15.96 12.39 -9.98
N GLU A 359 16.74 12.78 -8.97
CA GLU A 359 18.14 13.13 -9.15
C GLU A 359 18.97 11.88 -9.49
N ARG A 360 19.49 11.84 -10.71
CA ARG A 360 20.32 10.72 -11.22
C ARG A 360 21.79 11.06 -11.09
N ILE A 361 22.49 10.40 -10.18
CA ILE A 361 23.94 10.53 -10.06
C ILE A 361 24.59 9.53 -11.02
N SER A 362 25.28 10.03 -12.05
CA SER A 362 25.95 9.17 -13.04
C SER A 362 27.47 9.34 -12.99
N ALA A 363 28.21 8.28 -13.25
CA ALA A 363 29.67 8.27 -13.28
C ALA A 363 30.21 7.22 -14.25
N ASP A 364 31.46 7.38 -14.70
CA ASP A 364 32.10 6.43 -15.60
C ASP A 364 32.95 5.38 -14.86
N THR A 365 33.22 5.61 -13.56
CA THR A 365 33.94 4.69 -12.68
C THR A 365 33.25 4.56 -11.31
N ILE A 366 33.55 3.48 -10.58
CA ILE A 366 33.02 3.25 -9.22
C ILE A 366 33.59 4.30 -8.25
N GLU A 367 34.84 4.67 -8.41
CA GLU A 367 35.54 5.69 -7.65
C GLU A 367 34.91 7.07 -7.84
N GLU A 368 34.69 7.47 -9.10
CA GLU A 368 34.02 8.74 -9.41
C GLU A 368 32.56 8.73 -8.89
N LEU A 369 31.86 7.59 -8.95
CA LEU A 369 30.54 7.47 -8.34
C LEU A 369 30.62 7.75 -6.83
N ALA A 370 31.58 7.14 -6.14
CA ALA A 370 31.78 7.35 -4.71
C ALA A 370 32.10 8.82 -4.38
N ASP A 371 32.91 9.49 -5.19
CA ASP A 371 33.21 10.92 -5.06
C ASP A 371 31.95 11.79 -5.21
N LYS A 372 31.06 11.45 -6.15
CA LYS A 372 29.77 12.14 -6.36
C LYS A 372 28.75 11.86 -5.26
N LEU A 373 28.84 10.71 -4.58
CA LEU A 373 27.95 10.36 -3.46
C LEU A 373 28.39 10.99 -2.12
N ALA A 374 29.68 11.32 -1.95
CA ALA A 374 30.18 11.97 -0.74
C ALA A 374 29.43 13.26 -0.34
N PRO A 375 29.18 14.24 -1.24
CA PRO A 375 28.39 15.43 -0.89
C PRO A 375 26.91 15.13 -0.61
N LEU A 376 26.42 13.95 -0.98
CA LEU A 376 25.05 13.48 -0.72
C LEU A 376 24.95 12.64 0.55
N GLY A 377 26.03 12.53 1.32
CA GLY A 377 26.07 11.88 2.63
C GLY A 377 26.76 10.52 2.67
N LEU A 378 27.47 10.08 1.64
CA LEU A 378 28.36 8.91 1.76
C LEU A 378 29.55 9.27 2.69
N GLU A 379 29.61 8.64 3.85
CA GLU A 379 30.60 8.90 4.90
C GLU A 379 31.88 8.09 4.72
N ASN A 380 31.79 6.87 4.16
CA ASN A 380 32.94 5.98 3.98
C ASN A 380 33.11 5.53 2.52
N ARG A 381 33.79 6.37 1.75
CA ARG A 381 34.11 6.15 0.33
C ARG A 381 34.91 4.87 0.10
N GLU A 382 35.92 4.60 0.94
CA GLU A 382 36.80 3.44 0.77
C GLU A 382 36.05 2.13 0.98
N ALA A 383 35.18 2.06 1.99
CA ALA A 383 34.33 0.90 2.21
C ALA A 383 33.38 0.67 1.03
N PHE A 384 32.73 1.72 0.52
CA PHE A 384 31.85 1.63 -0.64
C PHE A 384 32.55 1.00 -1.85
N VAL A 385 33.70 1.57 -2.27
CA VAL A 385 34.45 1.10 -3.44
C VAL A 385 34.90 -0.35 -3.23
N ARG A 386 35.50 -0.66 -2.08
CA ARG A 386 35.98 -2.03 -1.77
C ARG A 386 34.85 -3.05 -1.80
N ASN A 387 33.74 -2.77 -1.12
CA ASN A 387 32.62 -3.70 -0.99
C ASN A 387 31.90 -3.93 -2.34
N LEU A 388 31.86 -2.92 -3.22
CA LEU A 388 31.30 -3.06 -4.57
C LEU A 388 32.20 -3.92 -5.48
N HIS A 389 33.53 -3.74 -5.43
CA HIS A 389 34.46 -4.65 -6.12
C HIS A 389 34.37 -6.08 -5.59
N GLU A 390 34.30 -6.26 -4.27
CA GLU A 390 34.16 -7.58 -3.65
C GLU A 390 32.87 -8.29 -4.11
N TYR A 391 31.77 -7.53 -4.23
CA TYR A 391 30.53 -8.06 -4.80
C TYR A 391 30.72 -8.54 -6.24
N ASN A 392 31.37 -7.75 -7.11
CA ASN A 392 31.62 -8.12 -8.50
C ASN A 392 32.44 -9.40 -8.61
N GLU A 393 33.52 -9.53 -7.83
CA GLU A 393 34.33 -10.75 -7.76
C GLU A 393 33.49 -11.98 -7.37
N ALA A 394 32.56 -11.84 -6.42
CA ALA A 394 31.71 -12.94 -5.97
C ALA A 394 30.68 -13.35 -7.04
N VAL A 395 30.17 -12.41 -7.83
CA VAL A 395 29.31 -12.72 -8.99
C VAL A 395 30.09 -13.50 -10.04
N TYR A 396 31.32 -13.07 -10.38
CA TYR A 396 32.14 -13.78 -11.36
C TYR A 396 32.50 -15.20 -10.91
N ALA A 397 32.85 -15.38 -9.63
CA ALA A 397 33.10 -16.71 -9.07
C ALA A 397 31.87 -17.63 -9.20
N PHE A 398 30.67 -17.12 -8.89
CA PHE A 398 29.43 -17.88 -9.06
C PHE A 398 29.14 -18.24 -10.52
N GLN A 399 29.32 -17.29 -11.45
CA GLN A 399 29.08 -17.53 -12.88
C GLN A 399 30.04 -18.57 -13.47
N GLN A 400 31.29 -18.61 -13.02
CA GLN A 400 32.26 -19.63 -13.43
C GLN A 400 31.85 -21.04 -12.95
N GLU A 401 31.30 -21.15 -11.74
CA GLU A 401 30.81 -22.43 -11.20
C GLU A 401 29.47 -22.86 -11.81
N HIS A 402 28.68 -21.93 -12.34
CA HIS A 402 27.33 -22.17 -12.86
C HIS A 402 27.11 -21.57 -14.27
N PRO A 403 27.85 -22.02 -15.30
CA PRO A 403 27.79 -21.45 -16.65
C PRO A 403 26.43 -21.61 -17.34
N ASP A 404 25.63 -22.60 -16.94
CA ASP A 404 24.32 -22.89 -17.54
C ASP A 404 23.18 -22.04 -16.98
N LYS A 405 23.40 -21.33 -15.86
CA LYS A 405 22.37 -20.46 -15.28
C LYS A 405 22.19 -19.20 -16.12
N LYS A 406 20.93 -18.82 -16.34
CA LYS A 406 20.55 -17.63 -17.11
C LYS A 406 19.85 -16.63 -16.20
N TRP A 407 20.15 -15.36 -16.43
CA TRP A 407 19.46 -14.26 -15.78
C TRP A 407 18.06 -14.09 -16.37
N ASP A 408 17.05 -14.06 -15.51
CA ASP A 408 15.65 -13.83 -15.90
C ASP A 408 14.96 -12.95 -14.83
N PRO A 409 14.59 -11.70 -15.16
CA PRO A 409 14.02 -10.76 -14.20
C PRO A 409 12.58 -11.09 -13.79
N ALA A 410 11.90 -11.99 -14.50
CA ALA A 410 10.51 -12.36 -14.25
C ALA A 410 10.36 -13.51 -13.24
N VAL A 411 11.43 -14.25 -12.94
CA VAL A 411 11.43 -15.41 -12.02
C VAL A 411 12.57 -15.33 -11.02
N ARG A 412 12.49 -16.11 -9.94
CA ARG A 412 13.62 -16.31 -9.02
C ARG A 412 14.66 -17.20 -9.70
N ASP A 413 15.56 -16.59 -10.46
CA ASP A 413 16.55 -17.24 -11.33
C ASP A 413 17.69 -17.96 -10.56
N GLY A 414 17.86 -17.63 -9.28
CA GLY A 414 18.95 -18.11 -8.44
C GLY A 414 20.34 -17.71 -8.96
N MET A 415 20.46 -16.60 -9.69
CA MET A 415 21.75 -15.96 -9.98
C MET A 415 22.25 -15.32 -8.70
N SER A 416 23.39 -15.77 -8.15
CA SER A 416 23.82 -15.45 -6.79
C SER A 416 25.27 -14.94 -6.68
N THR A 417 25.67 -14.52 -5.48
CA THR A 417 27.05 -14.18 -5.10
C THR A 417 27.66 -15.19 -4.13
N GLN A 418 27.10 -16.40 -4.05
CA GLN A 418 27.50 -17.43 -3.10
C GLN A 418 28.03 -18.65 -3.85
N SER A 419 29.34 -18.81 -3.88
CA SER A 419 30.05 -19.88 -4.60
C SER A 419 30.95 -20.68 -3.66
N SER A 420 31.59 -21.74 -4.15
CA SER A 420 32.62 -22.44 -3.38
C SER A 420 33.92 -21.63 -3.30
N ALA A 421 34.24 -20.88 -4.35
CA ALA A 421 35.45 -20.06 -4.44
C ALA A 421 35.36 -18.74 -3.64
N LYS A 422 34.17 -18.12 -3.57
CA LYS A 422 33.95 -16.86 -2.85
C LYS A 422 32.54 -16.77 -2.27
N ARG A 423 32.45 -16.32 -1.01
CA ARG A 423 31.20 -16.11 -0.28
C ARG A 423 31.21 -14.77 0.43
N LEU A 424 30.18 -13.97 0.20
CA LEU A 424 29.98 -12.72 0.92
C LEU A 424 29.23 -12.97 2.23
N PRO A 425 29.51 -12.24 3.32
CA PRO A 425 28.71 -12.30 4.54
C PRO A 425 27.21 -12.03 4.28
N LEU A 426 26.94 -11.09 3.38
CA LEU A 426 25.61 -10.81 2.87
C LEU A 426 25.53 -11.16 1.38
N GLY A 427 24.83 -12.25 1.06
CA GLY A 427 24.62 -12.66 -0.34
C GLY A 427 23.63 -11.78 -1.09
N LYS A 428 23.59 -11.98 -2.41
CA LYS A 428 22.42 -11.70 -3.24
C LYS A 428 21.88 -13.04 -3.75
N THR A 429 20.61 -13.37 -3.49
CA THR A 429 20.09 -14.73 -3.76
C THR A 429 19.61 -14.93 -5.20
N ASN A 430 19.10 -13.87 -5.83
CA ASN A 430 18.61 -13.88 -7.22
C ASN A 430 19.05 -12.61 -7.96
N TRP A 431 19.03 -12.66 -9.29
CA TRP A 431 19.32 -11.56 -10.20
C TRP A 431 20.69 -10.92 -10.01
N ALA A 432 21.66 -11.65 -9.45
CA ALA A 432 23.01 -11.15 -9.28
C ALA A 432 23.72 -11.01 -10.64
N LEU A 433 23.98 -9.76 -11.01
CA LEU A 433 24.87 -9.37 -12.10
C LEU A 433 26.02 -8.54 -11.52
N PRO A 434 27.20 -8.53 -12.15
CA PRO A 434 28.23 -7.56 -11.78
C PRO A 434 27.69 -6.14 -12.01
N VAL A 435 28.27 -5.18 -11.30
CA VAL A 435 28.04 -3.74 -11.43
C VAL A 435 29.41 -3.15 -11.77
N ASP A 436 29.82 -3.27 -13.03
CA ASP A 436 31.15 -2.88 -13.53
C ASP A 436 31.16 -2.31 -14.96
N LYS A 437 29.99 -2.03 -15.55
CA LYS A 437 29.89 -1.45 -16.88
C LYS A 437 29.33 -0.03 -16.84
N ALA A 438 30.16 0.94 -17.16
CA ALA A 438 29.76 2.34 -17.31
C ALA A 438 28.64 2.53 -18.36
N PRO A 439 27.85 3.62 -18.28
CA PRO A 439 27.78 4.51 -17.13
C PRO A 439 27.13 3.83 -15.91
N PHE A 440 27.66 4.13 -14.72
CA PHE A 440 27.04 3.79 -13.45
C PHE A 440 25.94 4.79 -13.12
N LEU A 441 24.90 4.33 -12.43
CA LEU A 441 23.80 5.16 -11.96
C LEU A 441 23.60 4.92 -10.45
N ALA A 442 23.49 5.99 -9.68
CA ALA A 442 23.01 5.95 -8.31
C ALA A 442 21.83 6.90 -8.08
N VAL A 443 20.99 6.53 -7.10
CA VAL A 443 19.86 7.32 -6.59
C VAL A 443 19.86 7.24 -5.07
N ALA A 444 19.75 8.39 -4.40
CA ALA A 444 19.57 8.46 -2.95
C ALA A 444 18.13 8.09 -2.57
N VAL A 445 17.98 7.21 -1.59
CA VAL A 445 16.70 6.71 -1.10
C VAL A 445 16.59 6.79 0.41
N THR A 446 15.37 6.94 0.91
CA THR A 446 15.00 6.91 2.32
C THR A 446 13.77 6.01 2.53
N CYS A 447 13.22 6.01 3.74
CA CYS A 447 11.99 5.30 4.07
C CYS A 447 10.76 6.20 3.87
N GLY A 448 9.82 5.72 3.05
CA GLY A 448 8.48 6.31 2.94
C GLY A 448 7.43 5.41 3.60
N ILE A 449 6.77 5.86 4.67
CA ILE A 449 5.66 5.15 5.31
C ILE A 449 4.34 5.38 4.55
N THR A 450 3.53 4.33 4.43
CA THR A 450 2.26 4.36 3.70
C THR A 450 1.05 4.11 4.58
N PHE A 451 1.04 3.05 5.39
CA PHE A 451 -0.08 2.75 6.28
C PHE A 451 0.30 1.79 7.38
N THR A 452 -0.51 1.71 8.43
CA THR A 452 -0.26 0.92 9.65
C THR A 452 -1.08 -0.38 9.67
N PHE A 453 -0.54 -1.45 10.26
CA PHE A 453 -1.19 -2.76 10.28
C PHE A 453 -2.04 -3.04 11.55
N GLY A 454 -1.83 -2.26 12.61
CA GLY A 454 -2.67 -2.28 13.80
C GLY A 454 -3.93 -1.45 13.62
N GLY A 455 -5.03 -1.88 14.24
CA GLY A 455 -6.30 -1.19 14.16
C GLY A 455 -7.33 -1.74 15.13
N LEU A 456 -8.61 -1.47 14.86
CA LEU A 456 -9.75 -1.92 15.66
C LEU A 456 -10.09 -3.37 15.36
N LYS A 457 -10.49 -4.09 16.40
CA LYS A 457 -11.07 -5.43 16.30
C LYS A 457 -12.51 -5.33 15.80
N VAL A 458 -12.85 -6.16 14.82
CA VAL A 458 -14.20 -6.20 14.26
C VAL A 458 -14.75 -7.63 14.21
N ILE A 459 -16.07 -7.75 14.10
CA ILE A 459 -16.75 -8.99 13.72
C ILE A 459 -16.51 -9.22 12.22
N PRO A 460 -15.85 -10.32 11.79
CA PRO A 460 -15.42 -10.49 10.40
C PRO A 460 -16.54 -10.35 9.36
N ASP A 461 -17.71 -10.91 9.62
CA ASP A 461 -18.80 -10.94 8.64
C ASP A 461 -19.38 -9.55 8.30
N THR A 462 -19.45 -8.67 9.30
CA THR A 462 -20.15 -7.37 9.21
C THR A 462 -19.22 -6.17 9.31
N ALA A 463 -17.97 -6.37 9.75
CA ALA A 463 -17.03 -5.33 10.16
C ALA A 463 -17.51 -4.46 11.34
N GLN A 464 -18.46 -4.95 12.15
CA GLN A 464 -18.92 -4.26 13.35
C GLN A 464 -17.79 -4.20 14.40
N VAL A 465 -17.54 -3.04 15.00
CA VAL A 465 -16.50 -2.86 16.01
C VAL A 465 -16.81 -3.67 17.25
N VAL A 466 -15.82 -4.39 17.78
CA VAL A 466 -15.96 -5.16 19.03
C VAL A 466 -15.51 -4.31 20.21
N SER A 467 -16.30 -4.24 21.27
CA SER A 467 -15.92 -3.58 22.53
C SER A 467 -14.95 -4.47 23.32
N SER A 468 -13.85 -3.87 23.82
CA SER A 468 -12.87 -4.54 24.68
C SER A 468 -13.42 -4.88 26.07
N THR A 469 -14.41 -4.12 26.55
CA THR A 469 -15.01 -4.33 27.89
C THR A 469 -16.07 -5.42 27.89
N THR A 470 -16.83 -5.56 26.80
CA THR A 470 -17.94 -6.52 26.74
C THR A 470 -17.64 -7.75 25.87
N GLY A 471 -16.64 -7.66 24.98
CA GLY A 471 -16.37 -8.68 23.97
C GLY A 471 -17.44 -8.80 22.87
N LYS A 472 -18.45 -7.92 22.87
CA LYS A 472 -19.58 -7.91 21.92
C LYS A 472 -19.43 -6.77 20.90
N GLY A 473 -20.19 -6.85 19.81
CA GLY A 473 -20.29 -5.76 18.84
C GLY A 473 -20.90 -4.50 19.46
N VAL A 474 -20.30 -3.34 19.19
CA VAL A 474 -20.84 -2.03 19.54
C VAL A 474 -22.00 -1.71 18.58
N PRO A 475 -23.26 -1.60 19.06
CA PRO A 475 -24.39 -1.40 18.16
C PRO A 475 -24.26 -0.08 17.38
N GLY A 476 -24.50 -0.15 16.07
CA GLY A 476 -24.40 1.01 15.18
C GLY A 476 -22.98 1.45 14.83
N LEU A 477 -21.92 0.72 15.19
CA LEU A 477 -20.54 1.11 14.87
C LEU A 477 -19.76 0.04 14.09
N TYR A 478 -19.16 0.46 12.98
CA TYR A 478 -18.39 -0.38 12.07
C TYR A 478 -17.02 0.26 11.77
N ALA A 479 -16.01 -0.54 11.41
CA ALA A 479 -14.69 -0.04 11.01
C ALA A 479 -14.11 -0.84 9.84
N VAL A 480 -13.56 -0.13 8.85
CA VAL A 480 -13.09 -0.71 7.59
C VAL A 480 -11.79 -0.07 7.09
N GLY A 481 -11.17 -0.69 6.09
CA GLY A 481 -9.90 -0.23 5.53
C GLY A 481 -8.76 -0.37 6.54
N GLU A 482 -7.83 0.58 6.53
CA GLU A 482 -6.64 0.55 7.39
C GLU A 482 -6.95 0.85 8.86
N MET A 483 -8.19 1.18 9.20
CA MET A 483 -8.66 1.22 10.60
C MET A 483 -8.95 -0.17 11.17
N MET A 484 -9.12 -1.18 10.32
CA MET A 484 -9.44 -2.54 10.74
C MET A 484 -8.14 -3.33 10.96
N GLY A 485 -7.94 -3.82 12.18
CA GLY A 485 -6.80 -4.66 12.53
C GLY A 485 -7.02 -6.14 12.20
N GLY A 486 -5.94 -6.91 12.13
CA GLY A 486 -5.98 -8.38 12.09
C GLY A 486 -5.72 -9.02 10.73
N LEU A 487 -5.60 -8.25 9.64
CA LEU A 487 -5.26 -8.83 8.32
C LEU A 487 -3.76 -8.93 8.07
N PHE A 488 -3.01 -7.87 8.38
CA PHE A 488 -1.60 -7.75 7.99
C PHE A 488 -0.69 -7.74 9.22
N TYR A 489 0.46 -8.41 9.10
CA TYR A 489 1.43 -8.59 10.18
C TYR A 489 2.82 -8.65 9.56
N GLU A 490 3.76 -7.85 10.06
CA GLU A 490 5.13 -7.69 9.53
C GLU A 490 5.24 -7.16 8.10
N ASN A 491 4.42 -7.68 7.18
CA ASN A 491 4.31 -7.30 5.78
C ASN A 491 2.86 -7.55 5.30
N TYR A 492 2.57 -7.25 4.03
CA TYR A 492 1.30 -7.54 3.38
C TYR A 492 1.50 -7.90 1.90
N PRO A 493 0.70 -8.81 1.32
CA PRO A 493 0.77 -9.07 -0.11
C PRO A 493 0.35 -7.84 -0.92
N GLY A 494 1.18 -7.35 -1.83
CA GLY A 494 0.87 -6.12 -2.57
C GLY A 494 -0.49 -6.14 -3.27
N GLY A 495 -1.22 -5.02 -3.21
CA GLY A 495 -2.59 -4.86 -3.73
C GLY A 495 -3.72 -5.40 -2.85
N SER A 496 -3.41 -6.15 -1.78
CA SER A 496 -4.43 -6.66 -0.86
C SER A 496 -5.06 -5.56 0.02
N GLY A 497 -4.37 -4.43 0.26
CA GLY A 497 -4.90 -3.30 1.03
C GLY A 497 -6.12 -2.64 0.37
N LEU A 498 -6.02 -2.27 -0.92
CA LEU A 498 -7.17 -1.73 -1.67
C LEU A 498 -8.30 -2.75 -1.78
N THR A 499 -7.96 -4.03 -2.01
CA THR A 499 -8.93 -5.13 -2.07
C THR A 499 -9.68 -5.26 -0.74
N SER A 500 -8.96 -5.25 0.39
CA SER A 500 -9.54 -5.28 1.73
C SER A 500 -10.45 -4.10 2.00
N GLY A 501 -9.99 -2.88 1.69
CA GLY A 501 -10.81 -1.67 1.85
C GLY A 501 -12.15 -1.78 1.12
N ALA A 502 -12.15 -2.29 -0.12
CA ALA A 502 -13.38 -2.46 -0.89
C ALA A 502 -14.27 -3.61 -0.38
N VAL A 503 -13.69 -4.78 -0.05
CA VAL A 503 -14.43 -5.96 0.43
C VAL A 503 -15.14 -5.63 1.75
N PHE A 504 -14.39 -5.15 2.73
CA PHE A 504 -14.94 -4.86 4.05
C PHE A 504 -15.77 -3.57 4.04
N GLY A 505 -15.41 -2.58 3.21
CA GLY A 505 -16.25 -1.40 2.97
C GLY A 505 -17.65 -1.80 2.47
N ARG A 506 -17.72 -2.63 1.43
CA ARG A 506 -18.99 -3.11 0.88
C ARG A 506 -19.83 -3.89 1.91
N ARG A 507 -19.19 -4.75 2.70
CA ARG A 507 -19.84 -5.51 3.79
C ARG A 507 -20.39 -4.60 4.87
N ALA A 508 -19.57 -3.66 5.37
CA ALA A 508 -19.98 -2.71 6.41
C ALA A 508 -21.13 -1.83 5.95
N GLY A 509 -21.06 -1.29 4.73
CA GLY A 509 -22.15 -0.49 4.15
C GLY A 509 -23.47 -1.25 4.10
N THR A 510 -23.42 -2.50 3.63
CA THR A 510 -24.59 -3.38 3.57
C THR A 510 -25.13 -3.71 4.97
N ALA A 511 -24.25 -4.02 5.93
CA ALA A 511 -24.63 -4.37 7.30
C ALA A 511 -25.24 -3.17 8.04
N ALA A 512 -24.63 -1.99 7.91
CA ALA A 512 -25.12 -0.74 8.50
C ALA A 512 -26.51 -0.38 7.96
N ALA A 513 -26.71 -0.42 6.64
CA ALA A 513 -28.02 -0.15 6.04
C ALA A 513 -29.11 -1.11 6.54
N LYS A 514 -28.81 -2.41 6.67
CA LYS A 514 -29.75 -3.40 7.21
C LYS A 514 -30.09 -3.15 8.68
N ALA A 515 -29.10 -2.74 9.49
CA ALA A 515 -29.33 -2.43 10.90
C ALA A 515 -30.29 -1.23 11.06
N VAL A 516 -30.18 -0.22 10.19
CA VAL A 516 -31.05 0.97 10.21
C VAL A 516 -32.42 0.71 9.58
N GLY A 517 -32.51 -0.15 8.56
CA GLY A 517 -33.79 -0.49 7.91
C GLY A 517 -34.69 -1.44 8.71
N GLY A 518 -34.14 -2.14 9.70
CA GLY A 518 -34.87 -3.07 10.57
C GLY A 518 -35.26 -2.48 11.94
N SER A 519 -35.00 -1.20 12.20
CA SER A 519 -35.30 -0.51 13.46
C SER A 519 -36.60 0.29 13.44
#